data_AF-A0A8D8JXV4-F1
#
_entry.id   AF-A0A8D8JXV4-F1
#
_cell.length_a   1.000
_cell.length_b   1.000
_cell.length_c   1.000
_cell.angle_alpha   90.00
_cell.angle_beta   90.00
_cell.angle_gamma   90.00
#
_symmetry.space_group_name_H-M   'P 1'
#
loop_
_entity.id
_entity.type
_entity.pdbx_description
1 polymer ?
#
loop_
_entity_poly.entity_id
_entity_poly.type
_entity_poly.pdbx_seq_one_letter_code
_entity_poly.pdbx_strand_id
1 'polypeptide(L)'
;MCMNNAPIGQLKNVIGSLAPTFVVDPEHVDYYFPFLDRMKLLLEETGYMHIQATKPDTIGAALTGNPVGLAAYILEKFSTWTNPTYRSLPDGGLEKYFSLDALLDNIMIYYLTDTITTSQRLYSEAFNIRELTKDYDRTPTKVPAACCKFRYELFQQTDWALKDHLQNLIQSNHYPDGGHFGALQLPDVLYADIVQFVNRLYRREDQ
;
A
#
# COMPACT_ATOMS: atom_id res chain seq x y z
N MET A 1 -0.81 -4.71 -0.70
CA MET A 1 -0.08 -4.04 -1.81
C MET A 1 0.50 -5.08 -2.74
N CYS A 2 0.32 -4.89 -4.05
CA CYS A 2 0.90 -5.76 -5.08
C CYS A 2 2.07 -5.05 -5.73
N MET A 3 3.28 -5.48 -5.35
CA MET A 3 4.52 -4.80 -5.68
C MET A 3 5.64 -5.80 -5.96
N ASN A 4 6.57 -5.38 -6.80
CA ASN A 4 7.83 -6.01 -7.11
C ASN A 4 8.88 -4.89 -7.29
N ASN A 5 9.80 -4.75 -6.33
CA ASN A 5 10.85 -3.73 -6.41
C ASN A 5 12.12 -4.20 -7.11
N ALA A 6 12.12 -5.40 -7.72
CA ALA A 6 13.26 -5.87 -8.47
C ALA A 6 13.61 -4.89 -9.61
N PRO A 7 14.91 -4.70 -9.94
CA PRO A 7 15.33 -3.76 -10.99
C PRO A 7 14.63 -3.99 -12.33
N ILE A 8 14.33 -5.26 -12.67
CA ILE A 8 13.60 -5.60 -13.89
C ILE A 8 12.14 -5.13 -13.85
N GLY A 9 11.46 -5.20 -12.70
CA GLY A 9 10.11 -4.68 -12.52
C GLY A 9 10.07 -3.15 -12.69
N GLN A 10 11.09 -2.45 -12.19
CA GLN A 10 11.22 -1.00 -12.37
C GLN A 10 11.45 -0.63 -13.84
N LEU A 11 12.31 -1.36 -14.56
CA LEU A 11 12.49 -1.16 -16.00
C LEU A 11 11.18 -1.37 -16.78
N LYS A 12 10.40 -2.40 -16.41
CA LYS A 12 9.09 -2.68 -17.01
C LYS A 12 8.09 -1.55 -16.77
N ASN A 13 8.11 -0.91 -15.60
CA ASN A 13 7.29 0.27 -15.34
C ASN A 13 7.66 1.45 -16.26
N VAL A 14 8.96 1.67 -16.49
CA VAL A 14 9.42 2.70 -17.44
C VAL A 14 8.97 2.38 -18.87
N ILE A 15 9.10 1.13 -19.32
CA ILE A 15 8.64 0.70 -20.65
C ILE A 15 7.12 0.90 -20.78
N GLY A 16 6.36 0.48 -19.75
CA GLY A 16 4.91 0.69 -19.71
C GLY A 16 4.53 2.16 -19.78
N SER A 17 5.36 3.09 -19.28
CA SER A 17 5.08 4.52 -19.41
C SER A 17 5.17 5.03 -20.85
N LEU A 18 5.98 4.39 -21.71
CA LEU A 18 6.14 4.73 -23.12
C LEU A 18 5.10 4.04 -24.01
N ALA A 19 4.65 2.85 -23.63
CA ALA A 19 3.64 2.07 -24.36
C ALA A 19 2.63 1.40 -23.40
N PRO A 20 1.70 2.17 -22.78
CA PRO A 20 0.83 1.65 -21.71
C PRO A 20 -0.08 0.50 -22.12
N THR A 21 -0.67 0.59 -23.31
CA THR A 21 -1.62 -0.40 -23.86
C THR A 21 -0.97 -1.73 -24.25
N PHE A 22 0.37 -1.77 -24.30
CA PHE A 22 1.10 -3.03 -24.52
C PHE A 22 1.23 -3.86 -23.24
N VAL A 23 1.19 -3.19 -22.07
CA VAL A 23 1.49 -3.81 -20.77
C VAL A 23 0.21 -4.02 -19.94
N VAL A 24 -0.79 -3.19 -20.15
CA VAL A 24 -2.02 -3.13 -19.35
C VAL A 24 -3.21 -2.99 -20.28
N ASP A 25 -4.31 -3.66 -19.94
CA ASP A 25 -5.59 -3.49 -20.64
C ASP A 25 -6.02 -2.01 -20.65
N PRO A 26 -6.60 -1.50 -21.76
CA PRO A 26 -6.91 -0.07 -21.91
C PRO A 26 -7.71 0.54 -20.76
N GLU A 27 -8.61 -0.23 -20.16
CA GLU A 27 -9.47 0.19 -19.04
C GLU A 27 -8.73 0.38 -17.71
N HIS A 28 -7.50 -0.13 -17.59
CA HIS A 28 -6.70 -0.06 -16.36
C HIS A 28 -5.43 0.79 -16.49
N VAL A 29 -5.21 1.44 -17.63
CA VAL A 29 -4.01 2.26 -17.89
C VAL A 29 -3.82 3.35 -16.83
N ASP A 30 -4.92 3.99 -16.42
CA ASP A 30 -4.94 5.06 -15.43
C ASP A 30 -4.65 4.58 -13.99
N TYR A 31 -4.57 3.27 -13.73
CA TYR A 31 -4.10 2.70 -12.45
C TYR A 31 -2.58 2.69 -12.33
N TYR A 32 -1.84 2.97 -13.41
CA TYR A 32 -0.38 2.88 -13.39
C TYR A 32 0.30 4.10 -14.00
N PHE A 33 -0.39 4.81 -14.90
CA PHE A 33 0.17 5.90 -15.70
C PHE A 33 -0.66 7.18 -15.59
N PRO A 34 -0.05 8.36 -15.81
CA PRO A 34 1.36 8.58 -16.15
C PRO A 34 2.31 8.34 -14.97
N PHE A 35 3.47 7.76 -15.26
CA PHE A 35 4.45 7.37 -14.24
C PHE A 35 5.01 8.57 -13.45
N LEU A 36 5.20 9.72 -14.10
CA LEU A 36 5.75 10.93 -13.48
C LEU A 36 4.83 11.48 -12.37
N ASP A 37 3.51 11.48 -12.58
CA ASP A 37 2.56 11.95 -11.57
C ASP A 37 2.58 11.04 -10.34
N ARG A 38 2.74 9.72 -10.56
CA ARG A 38 2.92 8.77 -9.47
C ARG A 38 4.23 9.01 -8.72
N MET A 39 5.34 9.20 -9.43
CA MET A 39 6.63 9.50 -8.78
C MET A 39 6.59 10.80 -7.98
N LYS A 40 5.89 11.83 -8.47
CA LYS A 40 5.66 13.08 -7.73
C LYS A 40 4.87 12.83 -6.45
N LEU A 41 3.76 12.10 -6.54
CA LEU A 41 2.95 11.73 -5.37
C LEU A 41 3.79 10.93 -4.37
N LEU A 42 4.58 9.98 -4.83
CA LEU A 42 5.46 9.20 -3.95
C LEU A 42 6.49 10.06 -3.23
N LEU A 43 7.09 11.03 -3.92
CA LEU A 43 8.04 11.95 -3.28
C LEU A 43 7.36 12.81 -2.21
N GLU A 44 6.16 13.33 -2.49
CA GLU A 44 5.36 14.10 -1.53
C GLU A 44 4.98 13.27 -0.29
N GLU A 45 4.62 11.99 -0.49
CA GLU A 45 3.97 11.18 0.54
C GLU A 45 4.92 10.26 1.35
N THR A 46 6.22 10.24 1.03
CA THR A 46 7.19 9.33 1.68
C THR A 46 8.03 9.97 2.80
N GLY A 47 7.78 11.23 3.16
CA GLY A 47 8.49 11.91 4.26
C GLY A 47 8.41 11.17 5.60
N TYR A 48 7.23 10.62 5.92
CA TYR A 48 7.01 9.82 7.14
C TYR A 48 7.90 8.56 7.15
N MET A 49 7.99 7.86 6.02
CA MET A 49 8.77 6.64 5.86
C MET A 49 10.27 6.94 6.03
N HIS A 50 10.74 8.06 5.48
CA HIS A 50 12.14 8.46 5.56
C HIS A 50 12.57 8.78 7.01
N ILE A 51 11.78 9.56 7.76
CA ILE A 51 12.12 9.88 9.16
C ILE A 51 12.01 8.64 10.06
N GLN A 52 11.03 7.77 9.84
CA GLN A 52 10.89 6.51 10.60
C GLN A 52 12.02 5.51 10.29
N ALA A 53 12.49 5.45 9.06
CA ALA A 53 13.62 4.60 8.67
C ALA A 53 14.95 5.04 9.28
N THR A 54 15.11 6.32 9.61
CA THR A 54 16.41 6.89 10.00
C THR A 54 16.50 7.30 11.46
N LYS A 55 15.41 7.84 12.04
CA LYS A 55 15.34 8.42 13.39
C LYS A 55 14.01 8.08 14.09
N PRO A 56 13.60 6.79 14.16
CA PRO A 56 12.31 6.40 14.72
C PRO A 56 12.13 6.87 16.16
N ASP A 57 13.15 6.74 17.01
CA ASP A 57 13.11 7.20 18.40
C ASP A 57 12.97 8.71 18.56
N THR A 58 13.44 9.50 17.59
CA THR A 58 13.30 10.97 17.63
C THR A 58 11.87 11.40 17.33
N ILE A 59 11.27 10.89 16.24
CA ILE A 59 9.88 11.19 15.92
C ILE A 59 8.93 10.55 16.94
N GLY A 60 9.23 9.33 17.39
CA GLY A 60 8.49 8.63 18.43
C GLY A 60 8.41 9.42 19.73
N ALA A 61 9.54 9.99 20.20
CA ALA A 61 9.55 10.84 21.41
C ALA A 61 8.68 12.10 21.28
N ALA A 62 8.45 12.63 20.08
CA ALA A 62 7.56 13.76 19.86
C ALA A 62 6.07 13.38 19.86
N LEU A 63 5.75 12.11 19.57
CA LEU A 63 4.39 11.58 19.47
C LEU A 63 3.94 10.89 20.77
N THR A 64 4.84 10.20 21.46
CA THR A 64 4.58 9.56 22.76
C THR A 64 4.13 10.61 23.78
N GLY A 65 3.02 10.34 24.47
CA GLY A 65 2.43 11.26 25.44
C GLY A 65 1.76 12.51 24.84
N ASN A 66 1.76 12.67 23.51
CA ASN A 66 1.12 13.78 22.80
C ASN A 66 -0.08 13.28 21.97
N PRO A 67 -1.29 13.20 22.54
CA PRO A 67 -2.45 12.61 21.86
C PRO A 67 -2.85 13.36 20.58
N VAL A 68 -2.71 14.69 20.56
CA VAL A 68 -3.05 15.50 19.37
C VAL A 68 -2.02 15.27 18.26
N GLY A 69 -0.73 15.25 18.60
CA GLY A 69 0.34 14.95 17.64
C GLY A 69 0.23 13.54 17.08
N LEU A 70 -0.04 12.55 17.93
CA LEU A 70 -0.26 11.15 17.53
C LEU A 70 -1.46 11.02 16.59
N ALA A 71 -2.60 11.60 16.96
CA ALA A 71 -3.81 11.58 16.13
C ALA A 71 -3.56 12.26 14.78
N ALA A 72 -2.97 13.45 14.75
CA ALA A 72 -2.67 14.14 13.49
C ALA A 72 -1.74 13.32 12.58
N TYR A 73 -0.71 12.70 13.15
CA TYR A 73 0.27 11.89 12.42
C TYR A 73 -0.35 10.63 11.79
N ILE A 74 -1.30 10.00 12.48
CA ILE A 74 -1.99 8.78 12.00
C ILE A 74 -3.16 9.13 11.07
N LEU A 75 -4.00 10.09 11.43
CA LEU A 75 -5.21 10.45 10.67
C LEU A 75 -4.89 11.02 9.29
N GLU A 76 -3.79 11.75 9.16
CA GLU A 76 -3.36 12.22 7.83
C GLU A 76 -3.22 11.06 6.84
N LYS A 77 -2.76 9.88 7.30
CA LYS A 77 -2.66 8.68 6.46
C LYS A 77 -4.03 8.13 6.10
N PHE A 78 -4.97 8.09 7.05
CA PHE A 78 -6.38 7.73 6.77
C PHE A 78 -7.05 8.70 5.79
N SER A 79 -6.63 9.96 5.71
CA SER A 79 -7.06 10.89 4.68
C SER A 79 -6.44 10.55 3.32
N THR A 80 -5.12 10.76 3.20
CA THR A 80 -4.43 10.74 1.91
C THR A 80 -4.42 9.36 1.26
N TRP A 81 -4.24 8.29 2.06
CA TRP A 81 -4.12 6.92 1.53
C TRP A 81 -5.47 6.26 1.22
N THR A 82 -6.57 6.89 1.65
CA THR A 82 -7.93 6.50 1.24
C THR A 82 -8.25 7.08 -0.12
N ASN A 83 -7.95 8.37 -0.32
CA ASN A 83 -8.04 9.03 -1.60
C ASN A 83 -7.13 10.27 -1.61
N PRO A 84 -6.16 10.38 -2.56
CA PRO A 84 -5.19 11.48 -2.56
C PRO A 84 -5.83 12.85 -2.80
N THR A 85 -7.07 12.91 -3.30
CA THR A 85 -7.82 14.15 -3.46
C THR A 85 -8.30 14.73 -2.13
N TYR A 86 -8.34 13.94 -1.05
CA TYR A 86 -8.84 14.40 0.26
C TYR A 86 -7.92 15.40 0.94
N ARG A 87 -6.65 15.49 0.50
CA ARG A 87 -5.68 16.51 0.95
C ARG A 87 -6.18 17.95 0.73
N SER A 88 -7.07 18.19 -0.23
CA SER A 88 -7.63 19.52 -0.50
C SER A 88 -8.92 19.82 0.27
N LEU A 89 -9.45 18.83 1.00
CA LEU A 89 -10.66 19.01 1.81
C LEU A 89 -10.30 19.61 3.17
N PRO A 90 -11.10 20.56 3.68
CA PRO A 90 -10.81 21.24 4.95
C PRO A 90 -10.85 20.30 6.17
N ASP A 91 -11.60 19.21 6.08
CA ASP A 91 -11.75 18.16 7.10
C ASP A 91 -10.91 16.91 6.80
N GLY A 92 -10.12 16.94 5.72
CA GLY A 92 -9.34 15.78 5.24
C GLY A 92 -10.21 14.60 4.77
N GLY A 93 -11.53 14.75 4.61
CA GLY A 93 -12.42 13.67 4.20
C GLY A 93 -12.41 12.43 5.12
N LEU A 94 -12.02 12.57 6.38
CA LEU A 94 -11.81 11.45 7.32
C LEU A 94 -13.08 10.63 7.56
N GLU A 95 -14.24 11.29 7.62
CA GLU A 95 -15.52 10.64 7.92
C GLU A 95 -16.27 10.13 6.68
N LYS A 96 -15.66 10.17 5.49
CA LYS A 96 -16.32 9.71 4.25
C LYS A 96 -16.52 8.21 4.18
N TYR A 97 -15.56 7.44 4.69
CA TYR A 97 -15.62 5.97 4.73
C TYR A 97 -15.54 5.39 6.14
N PHE A 98 -15.05 6.16 7.11
CA PHE A 98 -14.80 5.68 8.47
C PHE A 98 -15.65 6.47 9.45
N SER A 99 -16.19 5.81 10.48
CA SER A 99 -16.69 6.55 11.63
C SER A 99 -15.51 7.12 12.43
N LEU A 100 -15.73 8.23 13.11
CA LEU A 100 -14.72 8.80 14.00
C LEU A 100 -14.31 7.80 15.09
N ASP A 101 -15.25 7.02 15.62
CA ASP A 101 -14.97 5.96 16.60
C ASP A 101 -14.00 4.91 16.04
N ALA A 102 -14.18 4.45 14.79
CA ALA A 102 -13.27 3.45 14.21
C ALA A 102 -11.85 4.00 14.00
N LEU A 103 -11.73 5.28 13.65
CA LEU A 103 -10.44 5.96 13.56
C LEU A 103 -9.78 6.12 14.94
N LEU A 104 -10.56 6.52 15.94
CA LEU A 104 -10.08 6.66 17.31
C LEU A 104 -9.73 5.32 17.94
N ASP A 105 -10.45 4.24 17.65
CA ASP A 105 -10.10 2.89 18.10
C ASP A 105 -8.69 2.51 17.64
N ASN A 106 -8.34 2.79 16.39
CA ASN A 106 -6.99 2.58 15.88
C ASN A 106 -5.95 3.43 16.65
N ILE A 107 -6.21 4.73 16.83
CA ILE A 107 -5.33 5.63 17.58
C ILE A 107 -5.15 5.18 19.03
N MET A 108 -6.22 4.72 19.68
CA MET A 108 -6.20 4.30 21.07
C MET A 108 -5.36 3.05 21.29
N ILE A 109 -5.26 2.16 20.29
CA ILE A 109 -4.29 1.06 20.33
C ILE A 109 -2.87 1.60 20.48
N TYR A 110 -2.45 2.58 19.67
CA TYR A 110 -1.12 3.18 19.77
C TYR A 110 -0.94 3.96 21.07
N TYR A 111 -1.96 4.74 21.47
CA TYR A 111 -1.89 5.62 22.63
C TYR A 111 -1.82 4.83 23.95
N LEU A 112 -2.72 3.87 24.17
CA LEU A 112 -2.80 3.12 25.43
C LEU A 112 -1.64 2.16 25.63
N THR A 113 -1.06 1.66 24.53
CA THR A 113 0.07 0.72 24.59
C THR A 113 1.43 1.40 24.53
N ASP A 114 1.46 2.72 24.30
CA ASP A 114 2.69 3.50 24.07
C ASP A 114 3.61 2.88 23.00
N THR A 115 3.01 2.42 21.90
CA THR A 115 3.73 1.63 20.88
C THR A 115 4.15 2.41 19.65
N ILE A 116 3.84 3.72 19.55
CA ILE A 116 4.17 4.51 18.35
C ILE A 116 5.66 4.49 18.02
N THR A 117 6.54 4.59 19.03
CA THR A 117 7.99 4.52 18.81
C THR A 117 8.41 3.12 18.34
N THR A 118 7.90 2.07 18.99
CA THR A 118 8.27 0.69 18.65
C THR A 118 7.76 0.26 17.28
N SER A 119 6.58 0.72 16.84
CA SER A 119 6.07 0.41 15.50
C SER A 119 6.92 1.06 14.41
N GLN A 120 7.47 2.25 14.67
CA GLN A 120 8.30 2.98 13.71
C GLN A 120 9.69 2.36 13.53
N ARG A 121 10.24 1.71 14.56
CA ARG A 121 11.54 1.02 14.47
C ARG A 121 11.56 -0.08 13.40
N LEU A 122 10.41 -0.66 13.05
CA LEU A 122 10.30 -1.62 11.96
C LEU A 122 10.78 -1.02 10.62
N TYR A 123 10.54 0.27 10.37
CA TYR A 123 11.06 0.95 9.18
C TYR A 123 12.59 1.02 9.22
N SER A 124 13.17 1.35 10.37
CA SER A 124 14.63 1.43 10.50
C SER A 124 15.31 0.08 10.26
N GLU A 125 14.71 -1.00 10.77
CA GLU A 125 15.19 -2.37 10.51
C GLU A 125 14.99 -2.79 9.05
N ALA A 126 13.84 -2.48 8.44
CA ALA A 126 13.55 -2.84 7.05
C ALA A 126 14.46 -2.11 6.04
N PHE A 127 14.86 -0.88 6.33
CA PHE A 127 15.78 -0.09 5.50
C PHE A 127 17.26 -0.23 5.92
N ASN A 128 17.56 -1.12 6.87
CA ASN A 128 18.94 -1.44 7.23
C ASN A 128 19.65 -2.09 6.03
N ILE A 129 20.90 -1.72 5.78
CA ILE A 129 21.69 -2.27 4.67
C ILE A 129 21.78 -3.80 4.71
N ARG A 130 21.89 -4.39 5.91
CA ARG A 130 21.91 -5.85 6.09
C ARG A 130 20.62 -6.49 5.59
N GLU A 131 19.48 -5.84 5.79
CA GLU A 131 18.19 -6.34 5.33
C GLU A 131 18.04 -6.16 3.83
N LEU A 132 18.35 -4.96 3.31
CA LEU A 132 18.29 -4.65 1.88
C LEU A 132 19.17 -5.57 1.03
N THR A 133 20.36 -5.95 1.53
CA THR A 133 21.27 -6.85 0.81
C THR A 133 20.76 -8.29 0.66
N LYS A 134 19.68 -8.68 1.36
CA LYS A 134 19.06 -9.99 1.17
C LYS A 134 18.26 -10.09 -0.13
N ASP A 135 17.94 -8.96 -0.76
CA ASP A 135 17.37 -8.88 -2.11
C ASP A 135 16.12 -9.76 -2.30
N TYR A 136 15.21 -9.70 -1.32
CA TYR A 136 13.98 -10.51 -1.31
C TYR A 136 13.11 -10.27 -2.54
N ASP A 137 13.12 -9.05 -3.09
CA ASP A 137 12.36 -8.69 -4.29
C ASP A 137 12.73 -9.54 -5.51
N ARG A 138 13.97 -10.03 -5.59
CA ARG A 138 14.41 -10.92 -6.69
C ARG A 138 14.18 -12.39 -6.41
N THR A 139 13.77 -12.75 -5.20
CA THR A 139 13.47 -14.14 -4.86
C THR A 139 12.07 -14.50 -5.35
N PRO A 140 11.91 -15.44 -6.28
CA PRO A 140 10.61 -15.73 -6.86
C PRO A 140 9.68 -16.45 -5.86
N THR A 141 8.46 -15.93 -5.75
CA THR A 141 7.35 -16.53 -5.01
C THR A 141 6.56 -17.47 -5.93
N LYS A 142 6.69 -18.78 -5.67
CA LYS A 142 6.06 -19.85 -6.48
C LYS A 142 4.68 -20.28 -5.97
N VAL A 143 4.34 -19.92 -4.73
CA VAL A 143 3.03 -20.22 -4.17
C VAL A 143 1.94 -19.46 -4.93
N PRO A 144 0.73 -20.03 -5.05
CA PRO A 144 -0.43 -19.31 -5.56
C PRO A 144 -0.60 -17.94 -4.93
N ALA A 145 -0.70 -16.90 -5.76
CA ALA A 145 -0.83 -15.52 -5.32
C ALA A 145 -2.06 -14.85 -5.96
N ALA A 146 -2.59 -13.85 -5.25
CA ALA A 146 -3.66 -12.98 -5.73
C ALA A 146 -3.34 -11.51 -5.47
N CYS A 147 -3.89 -10.65 -6.31
CA CYS A 147 -3.77 -9.21 -6.23
C CYS A 147 -5.13 -8.53 -6.28
N CYS A 148 -5.50 -7.86 -5.18
CA CYS A 148 -6.63 -6.96 -5.08
C CYS A 148 -6.14 -5.52 -5.27
N LYS A 149 -6.49 -4.87 -6.39
CA LYS A 149 -5.97 -3.56 -6.79
C LYS A 149 -7.05 -2.49 -6.69
N PHE A 150 -7.08 -1.80 -5.55
CA PHE A 150 -7.96 -0.66 -5.33
C PHE A 150 -7.49 0.60 -6.07
N ARG A 151 -8.42 1.48 -6.44
CA ARG A 151 -8.15 2.64 -7.30
C ARG A 151 -7.08 3.59 -6.78
N TYR A 152 -7.11 3.88 -5.48
CA TYR A 152 -6.34 4.96 -4.85
C TYR A 152 -5.15 4.47 -4.02
N GLU A 153 -4.76 3.21 -4.16
CA GLU A 153 -3.55 2.68 -3.51
C GLU A 153 -2.28 3.39 -4.02
N LEU A 154 -1.34 3.62 -3.09
CA LEU A 154 -0.09 4.34 -3.33
C LEU A 154 0.84 3.57 -4.27
N PHE A 155 1.00 2.27 -3.99
CA PHE A 155 1.94 1.40 -4.67
C PHE A 155 1.21 0.22 -5.31
N GLN A 156 1.07 0.28 -6.62
CA GLN A 156 0.57 -0.82 -7.44
C GLN A 156 1.40 -0.96 -8.70
N GLN A 157 1.55 -2.19 -9.15
CA GLN A 157 2.28 -2.51 -10.36
C GLN A 157 1.46 -3.37 -11.31
N THR A 158 1.85 -3.32 -12.57
CA THR A 158 1.25 -4.09 -13.65
C THR A 158 1.49 -5.58 -13.44
N ASP A 159 0.60 -6.43 -13.94
CA ASP A 159 0.76 -7.89 -13.84
C ASP A 159 2.05 -8.38 -14.51
N TRP A 160 2.49 -7.68 -15.55
CA TRP A 160 3.74 -7.97 -16.23
C TRP A 160 4.97 -7.78 -15.34
N ALA A 161 4.98 -6.73 -14.51
CA ALA A 161 6.03 -6.51 -13.53
C ALA A 161 5.88 -7.48 -12.34
N LEU A 162 4.65 -7.70 -11.87
CA LEU A 162 4.39 -8.60 -10.74
C LEU A 162 4.84 -10.03 -11.02
N LYS A 163 4.64 -10.54 -12.23
CA LYS A 163 4.98 -11.93 -12.61
C LYS A 163 6.46 -12.28 -12.52
N ASP A 164 7.37 -11.30 -12.46
CA ASP A 164 8.81 -11.58 -12.23
C ASP A 164 9.07 -12.07 -10.81
N HIS A 165 8.29 -11.58 -9.84
CA HIS A 165 8.36 -11.98 -8.44
C HIS A 165 7.27 -13.02 -8.11
N LEU A 166 6.01 -12.73 -8.44
CA LEU A 166 4.84 -13.58 -8.24
C LEU A 166 4.59 -14.49 -9.46
N GLN A 167 5.38 -15.56 -9.59
CA GLN A 167 5.36 -16.44 -10.76
C GLN A 167 4.03 -17.20 -10.94
N ASN A 168 3.28 -17.39 -9.86
CA ASN A 168 1.99 -18.09 -9.84
C ASN A 168 0.84 -17.14 -9.43
N LEU A 169 0.71 -16.01 -10.14
CA LEU A 169 -0.38 -15.06 -9.96
C LEU A 169 -1.67 -15.58 -10.60
N ILE A 170 -2.62 -16.04 -9.79
CA ILE A 170 -3.88 -16.69 -10.21
C ILE A 170 -5.05 -15.70 -10.33
N GLN A 171 -5.00 -14.62 -9.57
CA GLN A 171 -6.02 -13.59 -9.54
C GLN A 171 -5.36 -12.22 -9.50
N SER A 172 -5.84 -11.31 -10.34
CA SER A 172 -5.45 -9.90 -10.34
C SER A 172 -6.70 -9.13 -10.74
N ASN A 173 -7.34 -8.53 -9.74
CA ASN A 173 -8.60 -7.83 -9.91
C ASN A 173 -8.40 -6.35 -9.62
N HIS A 174 -9.07 -5.50 -10.39
CA HIS A 174 -9.06 -4.04 -10.22
C HIS A 174 -10.43 -3.57 -9.77
N TYR A 175 -10.42 -2.65 -8.81
CA TYR A 175 -11.63 -2.08 -8.24
C TYR A 175 -11.64 -0.56 -8.44
N PRO A 176 -12.77 0.01 -8.90
CA PRO A 176 -12.87 1.43 -9.27
C PRO A 176 -12.85 2.38 -8.07
N ASP A 177 -12.95 1.85 -6.86
CA ASP A 177 -12.90 2.59 -5.60
C ASP A 177 -11.97 1.87 -4.61
N GLY A 178 -11.72 2.49 -3.46
CA GLY A 178 -10.84 1.99 -2.42
C GLY A 178 -9.43 2.54 -2.50
N GLY A 179 -8.77 2.59 -1.35
CA GLY A 179 -7.37 2.96 -1.18
C GLY A 179 -6.59 1.92 -0.40
N HIS A 180 -5.66 2.37 0.43
CA HIS A 180 -4.73 1.53 1.17
C HIS A 180 -5.42 0.65 2.24
N PHE A 181 -6.42 1.20 2.93
CA PHE A 181 -7.13 0.53 4.02
C PHE A 181 -8.31 -0.31 3.53
N GLY A 182 -8.12 -1.12 2.48
CA GLY A 182 -9.21 -1.82 1.78
C GLY A 182 -10.16 -2.62 2.69
N ALA A 183 -9.63 -3.27 3.73
CA ALA A 183 -10.44 -4.03 4.69
C ALA A 183 -11.37 -3.16 5.53
N LEU A 184 -10.92 -1.95 5.89
CA LEU A 184 -11.70 -1.02 6.70
C LEU A 184 -12.61 -0.13 5.83
N GLN A 185 -12.16 0.20 4.62
CA GLN A 185 -12.85 1.10 3.70
C GLN A 185 -13.95 0.38 2.92
N LEU A 186 -13.67 -0.79 2.36
CA LEU A 186 -14.58 -1.58 1.52
C LEU A 186 -14.54 -3.06 1.94
N PRO A 187 -15.02 -3.39 3.16
CA PRO A 187 -14.91 -4.74 3.73
C PRO A 187 -15.56 -5.81 2.84
N ASP A 188 -16.76 -5.55 2.30
CA ASP A 188 -17.49 -6.50 1.47
C ASP A 188 -16.77 -6.80 0.15
N VAL A 189 -16.13 -5.78 -0.44
CA VAL A 189 -15.37 -5.91 -1.69
C VAL A 189 -14.13 -6.77 -1.46
N LEU A 190 -13.35 -6.46 -0.41
CA LEU A 190 -12.17 -7.25 -0.09
C LEU A 190 -12.53 -8.69 0.31
N TYR A 191 -13.60 -8.87 1.07
CA TYR A 191 -14.10 -10.19 1.44
C TYR A 191 -14.46 -11.02 0.19
N ALA A 192 -15.22 -10.45 -0.74
CA ALA A 192 -15.59 -11.13 -1.97
C ALA A 192 -14.36 -11.49 -2.83
N ASP A 193 -13.36 -10.62 -2.92
CA ASP A 193 -12.10 -10.87 -3.63
C ASP A 193 -11.34 -12.07 -3.03
N ILE A 194 -11.20 -12.10 -1.69
CA ILE A 194 -10.55 -13.19 -0.96
C ILE A 194 -11.29 -14.52 -1.18
N VAL A 195 -12.61 -14.52 -1.03
CA VAL A 195 -13.43 -15.74 -1.24
C VAL A 195 -13.32 -16.22 -2.68
N GLN A 196 -13.30 -15.30 -3.66
CA GLN A 196 -13.08 -15.67 -5.06
C GLN A 196 -11.72 -16.35 -5.25
N PHE A 197 -10.66 -15.82 -4.65
CA PHE A 197 -9.32 -16.40 -4.74
C PHE A 197 -9.28 -17.80 -4.14
N VAL A 198 -9.79 -17.97 -2.93
CA VAL A 198 -9.85 -19.27 -2.24
C VAL A 198 -10.62 -20.30 -3.07
N ASN A 199 -11.75 -19.92 -3.68
CA ASN A 199 -12.50 -20.81 -4.56
C ASN A 199 -11.71 -21.21 -5.82
N ARG A 200 -10.88 -20.32 -6.38
CA ARG A 200 -9.99 -20.65 -7.51
C ARG A 200 -8.89 -21.63 -7.10
N LEU A 201 -8.39 -21.56 -5.87
CA LEU A 201 -7.40 -22.49 -5.35
C LEU A 201 -7.96 -23.90 -5.27
N TYR A 202 -9.10 -24.09 -4.61
CA TYR A 202 -9.70 -25.42 -4.44
C TYR A 202 -10.06 -26.07 -5.79
N ARG A 203 -10.63 -25.31 -6.73
CA ARG A 203 -10.94 -25.84 -8.08
C ARG A 203 -9.71 -26.30 -8.87
N ARG A 204 -8.52 -25.81 -8.54
CA ARG A 204 -7.26 -26.18 -9.19
C ARG A 204 -6.65 -27.43 -8.58
N GLU A 205 -6.91 -27.71 -7.30
CA GLU A 205 -6.48 -28.96 -6.66
C GLU A 205 -7.29 -30.17 -7.16
N ASP A 206 -8.53 -29.94 -7.59
CA ASP A 206 -9.43 -30.96 -8.16
C ASP A 206 -9.19 -31.29 -9.66
N GLN A 207 -8.22 -30.62 -10.33
CA GLN A 207 -7.86 -30.80 -11.75
C GLN A 207 -6.47 -31.40 -11.91
#